data_AF-A0A496ATR9-F1
#
_entry.id   AF-A0A496ATR9-F1
#
_cell.length_a   1.000
_cell.length_b   1.000
_cell.length_c   1.000
_cell.angle_alpha   90.00
_cell.angle_beta   90.00
_cell.angle_gamma   90.00
#
_symmetry.space_group_name_H-M   'P 1'
#
loop_
_entity.id
_entity.type
_entity.pdbx_description
1 polymer ?
#
loop_
_entity_poly.entity_id
_entity_poly.type
_entity_poly.pdbx_seq_one_letter_code
_entity_poly.pdbx_strand_id
1 'polypeptide(L)'
;MKIRPIYSISILAIVLGLCAIGWIVFQPKQMEPVVTYRATTPETRTAEAPKSAEAIYEETLRERAARDIEYMLESGTDDSDTRALKKAMQSPEYLEYKRKQDAIFPGFNLVLWWDFLDSQGIESSARELQEKNFRESFPTGDYADYEPMMRKELAELFLEFDLRPDVTDTQTAREYTLAVLSQFRSDWSNKVWMRGYFNGYDGDVDWAENIRRNAADIVAELTPADINTSPPPTESPFTLNTADVVEEVSGTASLPNTNTEALSAPKDMSKVPQTIQETDEGLVKQHIPDISGVPTEAQFRNTLHQHFSPERLNRAMETLNRYGPKEGLRRLKESDPEAATRFERLIQPDKERN
;
A
#
# COMPACT_ATOMS: atom_id res chain seq x y z
N MET A 1 62.00 -33.55 28.15
CA MET A 1 60.55 -33.61 28.44
C MET A 1 60.00 -34.91 27.88
N LYS A 2 59.49 -35.82 28.73
CA LYS A 2 58.85 -37.07 28.31
C LYS A 2 57.39 -36.78 27.95
N ILE A 3 57.09 -36.65 26.65
CA ILE A 3 55.72 -36.52 26.17
C ILE A 3 55.01 -37.84 26.49
N ARG A 4 53.94 -37.77 27.31
CA ARG A 4 53.19 -38.96 27.69
C ARG A 4 52.47 -39.51 26.45
N PRO A 5 52.55 -40.82 26.16
CA PRO A 5 52.03 -41.42 24.93
C PRO A 5 50.51 -41.23 24.73
N ILE A 6 49.79 -40.83 25.78
CA ILE A 6 48.36 -40.54 25.76
C ILE A 6 48.03 -39.31 24.87
N TYR A 7 48.91 -38.31 24.81
CA TYR A 7 48.67 -37.11 24.01
C TYR A 7 48.76 -37.39 22.50
N SER A 8 49.64 -38.31 22.09
CA SER A 8 49.79 -38.70 20.69
C SER A 8 48.53 -39.38 20.15
N ILE A 9 47.85 -40.19 20.97
CA ILE A 9 46.63 -40.90 20.58
C ILE A 9 45.46 -39.91 20.43
N SER A 10 45.36 -38.92 21.32
CA SER A 10 44.29 -37.92 21.29
C SER A 10 44.38 -37.02 20.04
N ILE A 11 45.59 -36.60 19.65
CA ILE A 11 45.78 -35.80 18.43
C ILE A 11 45.40 -36.61 17.18
N LEU A 12 45.74 -37.89 17.14
CA LEU A 12 45.44 -38.77 16.01
C LEU A 12 43.93 -39.00 15.85
N ALA A 13 43.19 -39.11 16.96
CA ALA A 13 41.73 -39.20 16.95
C ALA A 13 41.07 -37.91 16.44
N ILE A 14 41.59 -36.73 16.80
CA ILE A 14 41.07 -35.43 16.32
C ILE A 14 41.29 -35.30 14.81
N VAL A 15 42.48 -35.66 14.31
CA VAL A 15 42.79 -35.60 12.87
C VAL A 15 41.87 -36.53 12.07
N LEU A 16 41.66 -37.76 12.55
CA LEU A 16 40.73 -38.70 11.90
C LEU A 16 39.28 -38.19 11.90
N GLY A 17 38.85 -37.56 12.99
CA GLY A 17 37.53 -36.92 13.07
C GLY A 17 37.36 -35.79 12.05
N LEU A 18 38.36 -34.93 11.89
CA LEU A 18 38.33 -33.84 10.90
C LEU A 18 38.33 -34.38 9.46
N CYS A 19 39.09 -35.44 9.17
CA CYS A 19 39.07 -36.09 7.86
C CYS A 19 37.69 -36.71 7.53
N ALA A 20 37.02 -37.32 8.50
CA ALA A 20 35.68 -37.87 8.32
C ALA A 20 34.63 -36.78 8.04
N ILE A 21 34.70 -35.65 8.76
CA ILE A 21 33.82 -34.49 8.51
C ILE A 21 34.08 -33.91 7.12
N GLY A 22 35.36 -33.76 6.73
CA GLY A 22 35.72 -33.33 5.38
C GLY A 22 35.15 -34.23 4.29
N TRP A 23 35.20 -35.55 4.48
CA TRP A 23 34.62 -36.51 3.52
C TRP A 23 33.10 -36.36 3.36
N ILE A 24 32.38 -36.07 4.45
CA ILE A 24 30.92 -35.87 4.40
C ILE A 24 30.56 -34.55 3.69
N VAL A 25 31.28 -33.47 3.97
CA VAL A 25 31.02 -32.15 3.37
C VAL A 25 31.41 -32.09 1.89
N PHE A 26 32.49 -32.77 1.51
CA PHE A 26 33.01 -32.77 0.15
C PHE A 26 32.60 -34.01 -0.66
N GLN A 27 31.53 -34.72 -0.29
CA GLN A 27 30.99 -35.72 -1.19
C GLN A 27 30.66 -35.06 -2.52
N PRO A 28 31.22 -35.55 -3.65
CA PRO A 28 30.95 -34.98 -4.95
C PRO A 28 29.45 -35.10 -5.17
N LYS A 29 28.76 -33.94 -5.25
CA LYS A 29 27.36 -33.88 -5.65
C LYS A 29 27.27 -34.67 -6.95
N GLN A 30 26.44 -35.72 -6.95
CA GLN A 30 26.20 -36.51 -8.15
C GLN A 30 25.86 -35.52 -9.26
N MET A 31 26.71 -35.44 -10.28
CA MET A 31 26.40 -34.62 -11.44
C MET A 31 25.09 -35.17 -12.00
N GLU A 32 24.09 -34.30 -12.12
CA GLU A 32 22.80 -34.68 -12.68
C GLU A 32 23.04 -35.39 -14.01
N PRO A 33 22.38 -36.53 -14.26
CA PRO A 33 22.58 -37.29 -15.48
C PRO A 33 22.34 -36.34 -16.66
N VAL A 34 23.32 -36.26 -17.56
CA VAL A 34 23.24 -35.44 -18.77
C VAL A 34 21.94 -35.81 -19.50
N VAL A 35 20.96 -34.92 -19.42
CA VAL A 35 19.68 -35.05 -20.11
C VAL A 35 20.00 -34.97 -21.59
N THR A 36 20.08 -36.14 -22.22
CA THR A 36 20.17 -36.26 -23.67
C THR A 36 18.78 -35.91 -24.21
N TYR A 37 18.63 -34.66 -24.65
CA TYR A 37 17.42 -34.21 -25.34
C TYR A 37 17.27 -35.05 -26.62
N ARG A 38 16.43 -36.09 -26.54
CA ARG A 38 15.94 -36.77 -27.73
C ARG A 38 15.16 -35.73 -28.51
N ALA A 39 15.56 -35.45 -29.74
CA ALA A 39 14.82 -34.57 -30.64
C ALA A 39 13.42 -35.17 -30.84
N THR A 40 12.47 -34.77 -30.00
CA THR A 40 11.06 -34.97 -30.25
C THR A 40 10.71 -34.09 -31.43
N THR A 41 10.30 -34.72 -32.53
CA THR A 41 9.61 -34.07 -33.64
C THR A 41 8.57 -33.14 -33.03
N PRO A 42 8.58 -31.83 -33.32
CA PRO A 42 7.59 -30.93 -32.77
C PRO A 42 6.22 -31.46 -33.22
N GLU A 43 5.42 -31.92 -32.27
CA GLU A 43 4.00 -32.11 -32.53
C GLU A 43 3.49 -30.79 -33.11
N THR A 44 2.83 -30.89 -34.26
CA THR A 44 2.14 -29.79 -34.89
C THR A 44 1.07 -29.32 -33.90
N ARG A 45 1.47 -28.42 -32.99
CA ARG A 45 0.60 -27.80 -32.01
C ARG A 45 -0.37 -26.98 -32.85
N THR A 46 -1.59 -27.48 -33.00
CA THR A 46 -2.70 -26.73 -33.56
C THR A 46 -2.70 -25.38 -32.85
N ALA A 47 -2.39 -24.31 -33.58
CA ALA A 47 -2.30 -22.98 -33.00
C ALA A 47 -3.70 -22.62 -32.50
N GLU A 48 -3.92 -22.74 -31.19
CA GLU A 48 -5.11 -22.18 -30.56
C GLU A 48 -5.15 -20.69 -30.90
N ALA A 49 -6.33 -20.22 -31.31
CA ALA A 49 -6.53 -18.82 -31.63
C ALA A 49 -6.04 -17.96 -30.45
N PRO A 50 -5.32 -16.84 -30.71
CA PRO A 50 -4.79 -16.01 -29.66
C PRO A 50 -5.93 -15.56 -28.74
N LYS A 51 -5.87 -15.96 -27.47
CA LYS A 51 -6.79 -15.51 -26.43
C LYS A 51 -6.68 -13.99 -26.32
N SER A 52 -7.81 -13.30 -26.16
CA SER A 52 -7.81 -11.86 -25.89
C SER A 52 -7.14 -11.56 -24.55
N ALA A 53 -6.59 -10.35 -24.39
CA ALA A 53 -5.99 -9.91 -23.13
C ALA A 53 -6.99 -10.03 -21.95
N GLU A 54 -8.26 -9.74 -22.18
CA GLU A 54 -9.35 -9.89 -21.20
C GLU A 54 -9.52 -11.36 -20.77
N ALA A 55 -9.47 -12.30 -21.72
CA ALA A 55 -9.59 -13.72 -21.43
C ALA A 55 -8.39 -14.24 -20.63
N ILE A 56 -7.18 -13.74 -20.93
CA ILE A 56 -5.96 -14.06 -20.17
C ILE A 56 -6.05 -13.50 -18.74
N TYR A 57 -6.56 -12.27 -18.59
CA TYR A 57 -6.77 -11.67 -17.27
C TYR A 57 -7.79 -12.45 -16.44
N GLU A 58 -8.93 -12.83 -17.01
CA GLU A 58 -9.94 -13.65 -16.34
C GLU A 58 -9.41 -15.03 -15.92
N GLU A 59 -8.62 -15.68 -16.77
CA GLU A 59 -8.00 -16.98 -16.48
C GLU A 59 -7.01 -16.86 -15.31
N THR A 60 -6.12 -15.86 -15.36
CA THR A 60 -5.15 -15.59 -14.29
C THR A 60 -5.82 -15.14 -12.98
N LEU A 61 -6.93 -14.42 -13.04
CA LEU A 61 -7.73 -14.05 -11.87
C LEU A 61 -8.34 -15.29 -11.21
N ARG A 62 -8.91 -16.21 -12.00
CA ARG A 62 -9.47 -17.47 -11.48
C ARG A 62 -8.40 -18.37 -10.88
N GLU A 63 -7.23 -18.48 -11.51
CA GLU A 63 -6.11 -19.23 -10.92
C GLU A 63 -5.65 -18.63 -9.59
N ARG A 64 -5.53 -17.30 -9.49
CA ARG A 64 -5.20 -16.63 -8.23
C ARG A 64 -6.27 -16.86 -7.16
N ALA A 65 -7.53 -16.69 -7.51
CA ALA A 65 -8.65 -16.97 -6.62
C ALA A 65 -8.63 -18.43 -6.12
N ALA A 66 -8.34 -19.39 -7.00
CA ALA A 66 -8.23 -20.80 -6.62
C ALA A 66 -7.07 -21.05 -5.63
N ARG A 67 -5.90 -20.42 -5.84
CA ARG A 67 -4.78 -20.49 -4.91
C ARG A 67 -5.09 -19.87 -3.56
N ASP A 68 -5.78 -18.73 -3.53
CA ASP A 68 -6.15 -18.07 -2.27
C ASP A 68 -7.14 -18.93 -1.47
N ILE A 69 -8.08 -19.59 -2.16
CA ILE A 69 -8.99 -20.57 -1.56
C ILE A 69 -8.19 -21.74 -0.98
N GLU A 70 -7.28 -22.33 -1.76
CA GLU A 70 -6.44 -23.44 -1.31
C GLU A 70 -5.63 -23.08 -0.06
N TYR A 71 -4.93 -21.94 -0.08
CA TYR A 71 -4.12 -21.46 1.04
C TYR A 71 -4.95 -21.24 2.33
N MET A 72 -6.12 -20.60 2.20
CA MET A 72 -7.02 -20.40 3.35
C MET A 72 -7.51 -21.73 3.94
N LEU A 73 -7.76 -22.74 3.10
CA LEU A 73 -8.29 -24.04 3.50
C LEU A 73 -7.26 -24.97 4.12
N GLU A 74 -5.99 -24.89 3.72
CA GLU A 74 -4.92 -25.67 4.33
C GLU A 74 -4.65 -25.26 5.78
N SER A 75 -5.03 -24.03 6.16
CA SER A 75 -4.78 -23.46 7.48
C SER A 75 -5.92 -23.62 8.50
N GLY A 76 -7.12 -24.01 8.06
CA GLY A 76 -8.34 -23.98 8.88
C GLY A 76 -8.80 -25.33 9.43
N THR A 77 -9.49 -25.30 10.57
CA THR A 77 -10.33 -26.41 11.05
C THR A 77 -11.60 -26.53 10.19
N ASP A 78 -12.08 -27.75 9.91
CA ASP A 78 -13.31 -27.98 9.13
C ASP A 78 -14.59 -27.68 9.94
N ASP A 79 -14.76 -26.40 10.32
CA ASP A 79 -15.94 -25.90 11.02
C ASP A 79 -17.00 -25.35 10.03
N SER A 80 -18.18 -24.99 10.56
CA SER A 80 -19.28 -24.45 9.77
C SER A 80 -18.89 -23.17 9.04
N ASP A 81 -18.10 -22.32 9.69
CA ASP A 81 -17.83 -20.97 9.25
C ASP A 81 -16.78 -20.98 8.14
N THR A 82 -15.77 -21.84 8.28
CA THR A 82 -14.76 -22.12 7.25
C THR A 82 -15.40 -22.72 5.99
N ARG A 83 -16.41 -23.59 6.13
CA ARG A 83 -17.16 -24.11 4.97
C ARG A 83 -18.04 -23.06 4.31
N ALA A 84 -18.68 -22.19 5.08
CA ALA A 84 -19.44 -21.06 4.55
C ALA A 84 -18.52 -20.10 3.77
N LEU A 85 -17.37 -19.76 4.35
CA LEU A 85 -16.36 -18.92 3.73
C LEU A 85 -15.79 -19.56 2.45
N LYS A 86 -15.50 -20.86 2.46
CA LYS A 86 -15.08 -21.61 1.26
C LYS A 86 -16.11 -21.47 0.14
N LYS A 87 -17.38 -21.71 0.46
CA LYS A 87 -18.48 -21.63 -0.50
C LYS A 87 -18.60 -20.21 -1.05
N ALA A 88 -18.49 -19.20 -0.19
CA ALA A 88 -18.47 -17.79 -0.59
C ALA A 88 -17.30 -17.48 -1.52
N MET A 89 -16.08 -17.94 -1.23
CA MET A 89 -14.92 -17.67 -2.10
C MET A 89 -14.99 -18.40 -3.44
N GLN A 90 -15.77 -19.49 -3.55
CA GLN A 90 -16.05 -20.16 -4.83
C GLN A 90 -17.14 -19.47 -5.68
N SER A 91 -17.74 -18.40 -5.17
CA SER A 91 -18.82 -17.65 -5.83
C SER A 91 -18.30 -16.72 -6.93
N PRO A 92 -19.14 -16.35 -7.93
CA PRO A 92 -18.78 -15.32 -8.91
C PRO A 92 -18.55 -13.95 -8.26
N GLU A 93 -19.20 -13.64 -7.13
CA GLU A 93 -19.03 -12.41 -6.38
C GLU A 93 -17.61 -12.27 -5.82
N TYR A 94 -16.96 -13.39 -5.46
CA TYR A 94 -15.56 -13.37 -5.03
C TYR A 94 -14.61 -12.93 -6.15
N LEU A 95 -14.88 -13.32 -7.39
CA LEU A 95 -14.10 -12.85 -8.54
C LEU A 95 -14.30 -11.34 -8.75
N GLU A 96 -15.51 -10.82 -8.56
CA GLU A 96 -15.76 -9.37 -8.61
C GLU A 96 -15.01 -8.63 -7.50
N TYR A 97 -15.06 -9.15 -6.27
CA TYR A 97 -14.24 -8.65 -5.17
C TYR A 97 -12.75 -8.62 -5.55
N LYS A 98 -12.22 -9.70 -6.13
CA LYS A 98 -10.81 -9.76 -6.57
C LYS A 98 -10.49 -8.75 -7.67
N ARG A 99 -11.39 -8.50 -8.63
CA ARG A 99 -11.20 -7.42 -9.62
C ARG A 99 -11.09 -6.05 -8.95
N LYS A 100 -11.99 -5.76 -7.99
CA LYS A 100 -11.97 -4.51 -7.22
C LYS A 100 -10.69 -4.39 -6.39
N GLN A 101 -10.25 -5.50 -5.79
CA GLN A 101 -9.02 -5.55 -5.00
C GLN A 101 -7.76 -5.33 -5.85
N ASP A 102 -7.67 -5.99 -7.01
CA ASP A 102 -6.57 -5.83 -7.96
C ASP A 102 -6.47 -4.40 -8.50
N ALA A 103 -7.60 -3.72 -8.69
CA ALA A 103 -7.64 -2.33 -9.12
C ALA A 103 -7.05 -1.35 -8.08
N ILE A 104 -6.91 -1.78 -6.83
CA ILE A 104 -6.40 -0.99 -5.69
C ILE A 104 -4.97 -1.45 -5.30
N PHE A 105 -4.39 -2.43 -6.01
CA PHE A 105 -3.08 -3.01 -5.72
C PHE A 105 -1.94 -1.97 -5.73
N PRO A 106 -0.88 -2.12 -4.90
CA PRO A 106 -0.66 -3.14 -3.87
C PRO A 106 -1.40 -2.78 -2.58
N GLY A 107 -2.17 -3.70 -2.04
CA GLY A 107 -2.81 -3.52 -0.74
C GLY A 107 -3.94 -4.51 -0.53
N PHE A 108 -4.47 -4.57 0.68
CA PHE A 108 -5.62 -5.41 1.05
C PHE A 108 -6.73 -4.54 1.63
N ASN A 109 -7.81 -4.30 0.89
CA ASN A 109 -8.87 -3.44 1.37
C ASN A 109 -9.84 -4.23 2.27
N LEU A 110 -9.75 -4.02 3.59
CA LEU A 110 -10.62 -4.68 4.57
C LEU A 110 -12.10 -4.36 4.34
N VAL A 111 -12.43 -3.14 3.89
CA VAL A 111 -13.82 -2.76 3.61
C VAL A 111 -14.38 -3.59 2.47
N LEU A 112 -13.64 -3.72 1.36
CA LEU A 112 -14.07 -4.58 0.24
C LEU A 112 -14.21 -6.05 0.66
N TRP A 113 -13.34 -6.51 1.55
CA TRP A 113 -13.43 -7.87 2.08
C TRP A 113 -14.69 -8.06 2.94
N TRP A 114 -15.02 -7.11 3.81
CA TRP A 114 -16.25 -7.18 4.61
C TRP A 114 -17.50 -7.07 3.77
N ASP A 115 -17.55 -6.12 2.83
CA ASP A 115 -18.67 -5.97 1.90
C ASP A 115 -18.93 -7.28 1.12
N PHE A 116 -17.85 -7.96 0.73
CA PHE A 116 -17.95 -9.29 0.13
C PHE A 116 -18.56 -10.32 1.09
N LEU A 117 -18.08 -10.42 2.33
CA LEU A 117 -18.64 -11.37 3.30
C LEU A 117 -20.12 -11.10 3.59
N ASP A 118 -20.47 -9.83 3.78
CA ASP A 118 -21.85 -9.40 4.04
C ASP A 118 -22.75 -9.73 2.83
N SER A 119 -22.26 -9.53 1.60
CA SER A 119 -23.00 -9.91 0.38
C SER A 119 -23.28 -11.42 0.27
N GLN A 120 -22.49 -12.24 0.96
CA GLN A 120 -22.64 -13.70 1.01
C GLN A 120 -23.47 -14.15 2.22
N GLY A 121 -24.00 -13.22 3.01
CA GLY A 121 -24.73 -13.51 4.25
C GLY A 121 -23.84 -14.13 5.33
N ILE A 122 -22.52 -13.96 5.23
CA ILE A 122 -21.59 -14.35 6.27
C ILE A 122 -21.48 -13.15 7.19
N GLU A 123 -22.16 -13.21 8.34
CA GLU A 123 -22.06 -12.17 9.37
C GLU A 123 -20.59 -11.99 9.76
N SER A 124 -20.00 -10.91 9.29
CA SER A 124 -18.62 -10.59 9.62
C SER A 124 -18.58 -9.97 11.01
N SER A 125 -18.48 -10.81 12.04
CA SER A 125 -18.13 -10.37 13.39
C SER A 125 -16.80 -9.60 13.41
N ALA A 126 -15.99 -9.64 12.33
CA ALA A 126 -14.74 -8.92 12.25
C ALA A 126 -14.88 -7.40 12.30
N ARG A 127 -15.92 -6.81 11.70
CA ARG A 127 -16.14 -5.35 11.75
C ARG A 127 -16.56 -4.91 13.15
N GLU A 128 -17.50 -5.65 13.75
CA GLU A 128 -17.94 -5.43 15.13
C GLU A 128 -16.81 -5.68 16.13
N LEU A 129 -16.01 -6.73 15.94
CA LEU A 129 -14.85 -7.05 16.76
C LEU A 129 -13.77 -5.98 16.63
N GLN A 130 -13.55 -5.45 15.42
CA GLN A 130 -12.61 -4.36 15.22
C GLN A 130 -13.06 -3.09 15.95
N GLU A 131 -14.34 -2.71 15.80
CA GLU A 131 -14.90 -1.58 16.54
C GLU A 131 -14.83 -1.83 18.06
N LYS A 132 -15.17 -3.04 18.51
CA LYS A 132 -15.05 -3.42 19.93
C LYS A 132 -13.61 -3.28 20.43
N ASN A 133 -12.64 -3.85 19.72
CA ASN A 133 -11.22 -3.74 20.08
C ASN A 133 -10.77 -2.28 20.10
N PHE A 134 -11.25 -1.47 19.16
CA PHE A 134 -10.98 -0.04 19.12
C PHE A 134 -11.53 0.63 20.38
N ARG A 135 -12.79 0.37 20.75
CA ARG A 135 -13.41 0.93 21.97
C ARG A 135 -12.77 0.47 23.27
N GLU A 136 -12.19 -0.74 23.30
CA GLU A 136 -11.42 -1.22 24.44
C GLU A 136 -10.13 -0.42 24.65
N SER A 137 -9.50 0.07 23.58
CA SER A 137 -8.26 0.85 23.63
C SER A 137 -8.50 2.37 23.65
N PHE A 138 -9.58 2.81 23.00
CA PHE A 138 -9.98 4.20 22.77
C PHE A 138 -11.47 4.35 23.11
N PRO A 139 -11.83 4.57 24.39
CA PRO A 139 -13.21 4.55 24.85
C PRO A 139 -14.11 5.64 24.24
N THR A 140 -13.52 6.70 23.69
CA THR A 140 -14.22 7.87 23.13
C THR A 140 -13.68 8.20 21.75
N GLY A 141 -14.25 9.18 21.05
CA GLY A 141 -13.72 9.68 19.77
C GLY A 141 -13.76 8.68 18.62
N ASP A 142 -13.30 9.10 17.46
CA ASP A 142 -13.13 8.26 16.27
C ASP A 142 -11.65 8.13 15.92
N TYR A 143 -11.31 7.22 15.00
CA TYR A 143 -9.90 6.98 14.60
C TYR A 143 -9.15 8.27 14.25
N ALA A 144 -9.80 9.23 13.58
CA ALA A 144 -9.20 10.50 13.20
C ALA A 144 -8.83 11.39 14.40
N ASP A 145 -9.56 11.31 15.51
CA ASP A 145 -9.28 12.11 16.71
C ASP A 145 -7.96 11.71 17.38
N TYR A 146 -7.55 10.44 17.20
CA TYR A 146 -6.31 9.89 17.73
C TYR A 146 -5.13 9.99 16.76
N GLU A 147 -5.36 10.41 15.52
CA GLU A 147 -4.30 10.50 14.52
C GLU A 147 -3.11 11.37 14.96
N PRO A 148 -3.30 12.58 15.54
CA PRO A 148 -2.17 13.39 15.99
C PRO A 148 -1.30 12.71 17.04
N MET A 149 -1.93 11.96 17.97
CA MET A 149 -1.23 11.19 19.00
C MET A 149 -0.40 10.07 18.36
N MET A 150 -1.00 9.33 17.42
CA MET A 150 -0.35 8.24 16.70
C MET A 150 0.83 8.72 15.84
N ARG A 151 0.68 9.90 15.20
CA ARG A 151 1.79 10.54 14.48
C ARG A 151 2.95 10.87 15.39
N LYS A 152 2.67 11.44 16.57
CA LYS A 152 3.68 11.83 17.55
C LYS A 152 4.43 10.61 18.07
N GLU A 153 3.72 9.57 18.52
CA GLU A 153 4.34 8.32 18.99
C GLU A 153 5.21 7.66 17.91
N LEU A 154 4.73 7.61 16.67
CA LEU A 154 5.53 7.05 15.57
C LEU A 154 6.75 7.92 15.24
N ALA A 155 6.63 9.25 15.32
CA ALA A 155 7.73 10.18 15.14
C ALA A 155 8.81 10.00 16.22
N GLU A 156 8.41 9.82 17.49
CA GLU A 156 9.31 9.53 18.60
C GLU A 156 10.09 8.23 18.34
N LEU A 157 9.42 7.16 17.91
CA LEU A 157 10.09 5.90 17.53
C LEU A 157 11.12 6.08 16.40
N PHE A 158 10.81 6.93 15.40
CA PHE A 158 11.78 7.25 14.35
C PHE A 158 13.02 7.97 14.89
N LEU A 159 12.86 8.87 15.87
CA LEU A 159 14.00 9.55 16.51
C LEU A 159 14.79 8.62 17.44
N GLU A 160 14.13 7.68 18.11
CA GLU A 160 14.77 6.72 19.02
C GLU A 160 15.62 5.67 18.30
N PHE A 161 15.24 5.28 17.07
CA PHE A 161 15.93 4.23 16.34
C PHE A 161 17.34 4.61 15.84
N ASP A 162 17.87 5.78 16.24
CA ASP A 162 19.22 6.32 15.96
C ASP A 162 19.71 6.05 14.53
N LEU A 163 18.84 6.29 13.56
CA LEU A 163 19.25 6.24 12.16
C LEU A 163 19.78 7.58 11.71
N ARG A 164 20.85 7.51 10.91
CA ARG A 164 21.39 8.68 10.26
C ARG A 164 20.32 9.26 9.34
N PRO A 165 20.00 10.57 9.46
CA PRO A 165 19.01 11.22 8.61
C PRO A 165 19.44 11.31 7.13
N ASP A 166 20.65 10.85 6.77
CA ASP A 166 21.25 10.94 5.44
C ASP A 166 21.08 9.68 4.58
N VAL A 167 20.21 8.72 4.98
CA VAL A 167 19.88 7.56 4.13
C VAL A 167 19.19 8.04 2.85
N THR A 168 20.00 8.21 1.80
CA THR A 168 19.56 8.62 0.46
C THR A 168 19.08 7.45 -0.39
N ASP A 169 19.40 6.22 0.02
CA ASP A 169 18.94 5.00 -0.65
C ASP A 169 17.46 4.73 -0.33
N THR A 170 16.63 4.74 -1.36
CA THR A 170 15.17 4.56 -1.23
C THR A 170 14.79 3.21 -0.68
N GLN A 171 15.57 2.16 -0.97
CA GLN A 171 15.30 0.81 -0.49
C GLN A 171 15.58 0.70 1.01
N THR A 172 16.75 1.18 1.46
CA THR A 172 17.11 1.22 2.88
C THR A 172 16.13 2.06 3.68
N ALA A 173 15.69 3.22 3.16
CA ALA A 173 14.68 4.04 3.82
C ALA A 173 13.32 3.33 3.97
N ARG A 174 12.92 2.56 2.95
CA ARG A 174 11.70 1.75 2.99
C ARG A 174 11.79 0.63 4.01
N GLU A 175 12.87 -0.15 3.99
CA GLU A 175 13.11 -1.25 4.93
C GLU A 175 13.09 -0.75 6.38
N TYR A 176 13.70 0.41 6.64
CA TYR A 176 13.65 1.05 7.92
C TYR A 176 12.24 1.49 8.33
N THR A 177 11.51 2.14 7.42
CA THR A 177 10.12 2.54 7.66
C THR A 177 9.26 1.34 8.05
N LEU A 178 9.45 0.20 7.37
CA LEU A 178 8.78 -1.05 7.70
C LEU A 178 9.20 -1.60 9.07
N ALA A 179 10.48 -1.50 9.45
CA ALA A 179 10.98 -1.92 10.75
C ALA A 179 10.35 -1.11 11.89
N VAL A 180 10.31 0.22 11.77
CA VAL A 180 9.70 1.11 12.78
C VAL A 180 8.19 0.91 12.83
N LEU A 181 7.51 0.79 11.67
CA LEU A 181 6.09 0.45 11.64
C LEU A 181 5.79 -0.89 12.33
N SER A 182 6.66 -1.89 12.15
CA SER A 182 6.53 -3.18 12.83
C SER A 182 6.62 -3.01 14.35
N GLN A 183 7.57 -2.20 14.84
CA GLN A 183 7.70 -1.88 16.27
C GLN A 183 6.49 -1.09 16.78
N PHE A 184 6.01 -0.09 16.05
CA PHE A 184 4.83 0.68 16.42
C PHE A 184 3.58 -0.20 16.56
N ARG A 185 3.41 -1.18 15.66
CA ARG A 185 2.31 -2.17 15.69
C ARG A 185 2.49 -3.27 16.75
N SER A 186 3.62 -3.27 17.47
CA SER A 186 3.82 -4.21 18.58
C SER A 186 2.98 -3.82 19.81
N ASP A 187 2.64 -2.53 19.95
CA ASP A 187 1.61 -2.09 20.87
C ASP A 187 0.23 -2.45 20.34
N TRP A 188 -0.60 -3.05 21.19
CA TRP A 188 -1.92 -3.52 20.82
C TRP A 188 -2.86 -2.37 20.41
N SER A 189 -2.82 -1.25 21.12
CA SER A 189 -3.66 -0.08 20.87
C SER A 189 -3.35 0.51 19.50
N ASN A 190 -2.05 0.65 19.20
CA ASN A 190 -1.57 1.21 17.93
C ASN A 190 -1.92 0.29 16.76
N LYS A 191 -1.77 -1.03 16.94
CA LYS A 191 -2.18 -2.03 15.95
C LYS A 191 -3.67 -1.96 15.64
N VAL A 192 -4.51 -1.89 16.68
CA VAL A 192 -5.98 -1.80 16.52
C VAL A 192 -6.37 -0.51 15.84
N TRP A 193 -5.81 0.63 16.26
CA TRP A 193 -6.03 1.92 15.64
C TRP A 193 -5.66 1.90 14.15
N MET A 194 -4.43 1.44 13.82
CA MET A 194 -3.97 1.37 12.43
C MET A 194 -4.89 0.51 11.56
N ARG A 195 -5.36 -0.62 12.08
CA ARG A 195 -6.24 -1.52 11.32
C ARG A 195 -7.54 -0.83 10.92
N GLY A 196 -8.08 0.06 11.75
CA GLY A 196 -9.31 0.80 11.43
C GLY A 196 -9.12 2.11 10.72
N TYR A 197 -8.05 2.83 11.04
CA TYR A 197 -7.73 4.06 10.35
C TYR A 197 -7.42 3.80 8.86
N PHE A 198 -6.60 2.79 8.57
CA PHE A 198 -6.22 2.46 7.19
C PHE A 198 -7.15 1.44 6.53
N ASN A 199 -7.97 0.70 7.28
CA ASN A 199 -8.80 -0.39 6.75
C ASN A 199 -8.02 -1.35 5.84
N GLY A 200 -6.77 -1.68 6.22
CA GLY A 200 -5.90 -2.59 5.47
C GLY A 200 -5.26 -2.00 4.20
N TYR A 201 -5.54 -0.74 3.88
CA TYR A 201 -4.90 -0.04 2.78
C TYR A 201 -3.40 0.19 3.06
N ASP A 202 -2.55 -0.01 2.04
CA ASP A 202 -1.08 0.17 2.09
C ASP A 202 -0.64 1.64 2.23
N GLY A 203 -1.58 2.57 2.37
CA GLY A 203 -1.28 3.98 2.65
C GLY A 203 -0.64 4.21 4.03
N ASP A 204 -0.57 3.17 4.87
CA ASP A 204 0.15 3.21 6.14
C ASP A 204 1.67 3.39 5.96
N VAL A 205 2.26 2.83 4.91
CA VAL A 205 3.69 3.00 4.59
C VAL A 205 3.99 4.42 4.13
N ASP A 206 3.17 4.97 3.23
CA ASP A 206 3.33 6.36 2.76
C ASP A 206 3.09 7.37 3.88
N TRP A 207 2.12 7.10 4.77
CA TRP A 207 1.87 7.89 5.97
C TRP A 207 3.06 7.84 6.93
N ALA A 208 3.62 6.66 7.19
CA ALA A 208 4.81 6.51 8.03
C ALA A 208 6.06 7.17 7.43
N GLU A 209 6.25 7.07 6.12
CA GLU A 209 7.34 7.74 5.42
C GLU A 209 7.21 9.27 5.51
N ASN A 210 5.99 9.81 5.46
CA ASN A 210 5.75 11.23 5.71
C ASN A 210 6.13 11.61 7.15
N ILE A 211 5.74 10.81 8.14
CA ILE A 211 6.10 11.07 9.55
C ILE A 211 7.60 11.02 9.75
N ARG A 212 8.28 10.01 9.20
CA ARG A 212 9.74 9.87 9.26
C ARG A 212 10.46 11.13 8.78
N ARG A 213 10.03 11.70 7.65
CA ARG A 213 10.64 12.90 7.07
C ARG A 213 10.45 14.16 7.90
N ASN A 214 9.41 14.19 8.75
CA ASN A 214 9.03 15.34 9.55
C ASN A 214 9.11 15.04 11.06
N ALA A 215 9.80 13.98 11.48
CA ALA A 215 9.71 13.47 12.84
C ALA A 215 10.15 14.50 13.89
N ALA A 216 11.24 15.23 13.62
CA ALA A 216 11.72 16.29 14.51
C ALA A 216 10.70 17.42 14.68
N ASP A 217 10.04 17.83 13.60
CA ASP A 217 9.04 18.90 13.62
C ASP A 217 7.75 18.44 14.34
N ILE A 218 7.31 17.20 14.08
CA ILE A 218 6.13 16.60 14.72
C ILE A 218 6.33 16.49 16.23
N VAL A 219 7.51 16.08 16.69
CA VAL A 219 7.81 15.95 18.14
C VAL A 219 7.97 17.32 18.81
N ALA A 220 8.43 18.33 18.06
CA ALA A 220 8.55 19.71 18.56
C ALA A 220 7.21 20.45 18.65
N GLU A 221 6.19 20.02 17.90
CA GLU A 221 4.85 20.61 17.95
C GLU A 221 4.14 20.23 19.26
N LEU A 222 3.73 21.24 20.04
CA LEU A 222 2.97 21.03 21.27
C LEU A 222 1.59 20.47 20.93
N THR A 223 1.27 19.28 21.42
CA THR A 223 -0.07 18.72 21.22
C THR A 223 -1.06 19.34 22.23
N PRO A 224 -2.36 19.42 21.89
CA PRO A 224 -3.39 19.88 22.82
C PRO A 224 -3.44 19.11 24.14
N ALA A 225 -3.02 17.84 24.15
CA ALA A 225 -2.89 17.02 25.35
C ALA A 225 -1.75 17.50 26.28
N ASP A 226 -0.67 18.02 25.70
CA ASP A 226 0.46 18.62 26.44
C ASP A 226 0.07 19.95 27.09
N ILE A 227 -0.89 20.67 26.48
CA ILE A 227 -1.40 21.95 27.00
C ILE A 227 -2.26 21.74 28.26
N ASN A 228 -3.04 20.65 28.33
CA ASN A 228 -3.91 20.35 29.48
C ASN A 228 -3.21 19.66 30.66
N THR A 229 -1.98 19.18 30.48
CA THR A 229 -1.20 18.52 31.55
C THR A 229 -0.07 19.39 32.09
N SER A 230 0.19 20.53 31.46
CA SER A 230 1.11 21.53 32.00
C SER A 230 0.51 22.16 33.26
N PRO A 231 1.21 22.16 34.41
CA PRO A 231 0.75 22.91 35.58
C PRO A 231 0.56 24.37 35.16
N PRO A 232 -0.52 25.04 35.63
CA PRO A 232 -0.74 26.44 35.29
C PRO A 232 0.55 27.20 35.62
N PRO A 233 1.05 28.04 34.70
CA PRO A 233 2.29 28.77 34.93
C PRO A 233 2.16 29.47 36.27
N THR A 234 3.05 29.13 37.21
CA THR A 234 3.13 29.82 38.49
C THR A 234 3.33 31.29 38.17
N GLU A 235 2.25 32.06 38.31
CA GLU A 235 2.24 33.50 38.08
C GLU A 235 3.32 34.09 38.97
N SER A 236 4.46 34.42 38.36
CA SER A 236 5.45 35.26 39.00
C SER A 236 4.78 36.60 39.24
N PRO A 237 4.84 37.17 40.47
CA PRO A 237 4.10 38.38 40.81
C PRO A 237 4.68 39.57 40.04
N PHE A 238 4.14 39.83 38.86
CA PHE A 238 4.38 41.06 38.13
C PHE A 238 3.58 42.18 38.78
N THR A 239 4.32 43.22 39.14
CA THR A 239 3.84 44.43 39.77
C THR A 239 2.90 45.16 38.81
N LEU A 240 1.70 45.44 39.32
CA LEU A 240 0.69 46.31 38.74
C LEU A 240 1.33 47.64 38.31
N ASN A 241 1.24 47.97 37.02
CA ASN A 241 1.27 49.36 36.56
C ASN A 241 0.02 49.61 35.72
N THR A 242 -0.90 50.33 36.37
CA THR A 242 -2.16 50.85 35.86
C THR A 242 -1.94 51.99 34.85
N ALA A 243 -2.45 51.82 33.65
CA ALA A 243 -2.96 52.87 32.74
C ALA A 243 -3.71 52.14 31.62
N ASP A 244 -5.01 51.88 31.79
CA ASP A 244 -6.12 52.75 31.35
C ASP A 244 -6.07 53.07 29.85
N VAL A 245 -6.58 52.14 29.03
CA VAL A 245 -7.18 52.46 27.72
C VAL A 245 -8.36 51.49 27.51
N VAL A 246 -9.55 52.08 27.54
CA VAL A 246 -10.83 51.52 27.11
C VAL A 246 -10.85 51.50 25.58
N GLU A 247 -11.14 50.35 24.97
CA GLU A 247 -11.95 50.35 23.75
C GLU A 247 -12.76 49.06 23.61
N GLU A 248 -14.07 49.27 23.55
CA GLU A 248 -15.18 48.35 23.46
C GLU A 248 -15.54 48.16 21.99
N VAL A 249 -15.46 46.95 21.43
CA VAL A 249 -16.23 46.60 20.22
C VAL A 249 -16.70 45.16 20.30
N SER A 250 -18.03 45.03 20.43
CA SER A 250 -18.80 43.80 20.29
C SER A 250 -18.78 43.26 18.85
N GLY A 251 -18.80 41.93 18.72
CA GLY A 251 -18.96 41.24 17.46
C GLY A 251 -19.51 39.83 17.63
N THR A 252 -20.78 39.73 18.01
CA THR A 252 -21.57 38.49 18.00
C THR A 252 -21.73 38.02 16.55
N ALA A 253 -21.24 36.81 16.22
CA ALA A 253 -21.55 36.14 14.96
C ALA A 253 -22.03 34.71 15.24
N SER A 254 -23.32 34.51 15.04
CA SER A 254 -24.01 33.22 15.06
C SER A 254 -23.61 32.36 13.86
N LEU A 255 -23.40 31.07 14.09
CA LEU A 255 -23.31 30.03 13.05
C LEU A 255 -24.72 29.63 12.59
N PRO A 256 -24.97 29.43 11.28
CA PRO A 256 -26.24 28.91 10.80
C PRO A 256 -26.28 27.38 10.86
N ASN A 257 -27.39 26.86 11.41
CA ASN A 257 -27.92 25.53 11.14
C ASN A 257 -28.08 25.32 9.62
N THR A 258 -27.74 24.14 9.13
CA THR A 258 -28.44 23.60 7.94
C THR A 258 -28.71 22.13 8.11
N ASN A 259 -30.01 21.83 7.98
CA ASN A 259 -30.62 20.52 8.08
C ASN A 259 -30.27 19.63 6.89
N THR A 260 -30.18 18.35 7.19
CA THR A 260 -30.63 17.19 6.42
C THR A 260 -31.73 17.50 5.40
N GLU A 261 -31.48 17.18 4.13
CA GLU A 261 -32.52 16.91 3.16
C GLU A 261 -32.13 15.70 2.30
N ALA A 262 -32.91 14.64 2.45
CA ALA A 262 -32.92 13.48 1.58
C ALA A 262 -33.73 13.83 0.32
N LEU A 263 -33.33 13.34 -0.86
CA LEU A 263 -34.19 12.55 -1.76
C LEU A 263 -33.48 12.13 -3.06
N SER A 264 -33.77 10.87 -3.45
CA SER A 264 -34.06 10.41 -4.82
C SER A 264 -32.93 10.01 -5.81
N ALA A 265 -32.80 8.69 -5.98
CA ALA A 265 -32.77 8.01 -7.29
C ALA A 265 -34.15 8.16 -8.02
N PRO A 266 -34.39 7.74 -9.30
CA PRO A 266 -33.61 6.83 -10.16
C PRO A 266 -33.61 7.16 -11.69
N LYS A 267 -32.84 6.42 -12.52
CA LYS A 267 -33.29 5.72 -13.77
C LYS A 267 -32.14 5.24 -14.68
N ASP A 268 -32.07 3.92 -14.80
CA ASP A 268 -32.17 3.13 -16.03
C ASP A 268 -31.83 3.79 -17.38
N MET A 269 -30.72 3.34 -18.01
CA MET A 269 -30.60 3.26 -19.47
C MET A 269 -29.79 2.03 -19.88
N SER A 270 -30.49 1.09 -20.50
CA SER A 270 -29.96 -0.02 -21.26
C SER A 270 -29.87 0.33 -22.76
N LYS A 271 -28.90 -0.29 -23.48
CA LYS A 271 -28.73 -0.51 -24.95
C LYS A 271 -27.71 0.34 -25.74
N VAL A 272 -26.49 -0.20 -25.94
CA VAL A 272 -25.90 -0.86 -27.17
C VAL A 272 -26.07 -0.10 -28.52
N PRO A 273 -25.06 0.06 -29.44
CA PRO A 273 -24.27 -1.04 -30.06
C PRO A 273 -22.78 -0.84 -30.44
N GLN A 274 -22.11 -1.99 -30.60
CA GLN A 274 -20.84 -2.24 -31.29
C GLN A 274 -20.93 -1.93 -32.81
N THR A 275 -19.83 -1.49 -33.41
CA THR A 275 -19.54 -1.67 -34.85
C THR A 275 -18.02 -1.75 -35.08
N ILE A 276 -17.65 -2.73 -35.89
CA ILE A 276 -16.34 -3.26 -36.26
C ILE A 276 -15.63 -2.37 -37.28
N GLN A 277 -14.30 -2.29 -37.24
CA GLN A 277 -13.48 -2.28 -38.45
C GLN A 277 -12.15 -3.01 -38.21
N GLU A 278 -12.07 -4.22 -38.79
CA GLU A 278 -10.82 -4.91 -39.12
C GLU A 278 -10.14 -4.20 -40.29
N THR A 279 -8.81 -4.17 -40.29
CA THR A 279 -8.03 -4.08 -41.53
C THR A 279 -6.78 -4.93 -41.35
N ASP A 280 -6.63 -5.87 -42.28
CA ASP A 280 -5.55 -6.85 -42.36
C ASP A 280 -4.56 -6.48 -43.49
N GLU A 281 -3.44 -7.18 -43.46
CA GLU A 281 -2.38 -7.37 -44.48
C GLU A 281 -1.08 -6.54 -44.38
N GLY A 282 0.05 -7.24 -44.19
CA GLY A 282 1.32 -6.78 -44.82
C GLY A 282 2.71 -7.17 -44.26
N LEU A 283 2.88 -8.25 -43.50
CA LEU A 283 4.08 -9.12 -43.38
C LEU A 283 5.48 -8.65 -43.90
N VAL A 284 6.43 -8.28 -43.02
CA VAL A 284 7.90 -8.49 -43.20
C VAL A 284 8.66 -8.61 -41.84
N LYS A 285 9.19 -9.82 -41.58
CA LYS A 285 10.41 -10.23 -40.85
C LYS A 285 10.86 -9.55 -39.54
N GLN A 286 10.83 -10.36 -38.48
CA GLN A 286 11.90 -10.59 -37.50
C GLN A 286 12.79 -9.39 -37.11
N HIS A 287 12.40 -8.72 -36.03
CA HIS A 287 13.19 -8.34 -34.86
C HIS A 287 12.14 -7.89 -33.85
N ILE A 288 12.15 -8.37 -32.60
CA ILE A 288 11.33 -7.77 -31.54
C ILE A 288 12.10 -6.52 -31.12
N PRO A 289 11.67 -5.28 -31.46
CA PRO A 289 12.14 -4.13 -30.72
C PRO A 289 11.35 -4.12 -29.42
N ASP A 290 12.07 -3.98 -28.33
CA ASP A 290 11.60 -3.39 -27.08
C ASP A 290 10.45 -2.40 -27.36
N ILE A 291 9.21 -2.72 -26.95
CA ILE A 291 8.05 -1.80 -27.06
C ILE A 291 8.19 -0.76 -25.93
N SER A 292 9.32 -0.06 -25.98
CA SER A 292 9.64 1.13 -25.20
C SER A 292 8.89 2.29 -25.83
N GLY A 293 7.72 2.61 -25.27
CA GLY A 293 6.92 3.73 -25.72
C GLY A 293 5.99 4.32 -24.66
N VAL A 294 5.57 3.49 -23.69
CA VAL A 294 4.86 4.00 -22.52
C VAL A 294 5.88 4.22 -21.41
N PRO A 295 6.14 5.48 -20.99
CA PRO A 295 7.02 5.72 -19.86
C PRO A 295 6.49 4.95 -18.65
N THR A 296 7.35 4.14 -18.03
CA THR A 296 7.03 3.51 -16.73
C THR A 296 6.63 4.59 -15.71
N GLU A 297 5.80 4.26 -14.72
CA GLU A 297 5.32 5.24 -13.73
C GLU A 297 6.49 6.01 -13.07
N ALA A 298 7.61 5.33 -12.83
CA ALA A 298 8.83 5.96 -12.33
C ALA A 298 9.43 6.97 -13.33
N GLN A 299 9.46 6.66 -14.62
CA GLN A 299 9.90 7.59 -15.67
C GLN A 299 8.93 8.78 -15.82
N PHE A 300 7.63 8.54 -15.67
CA PHE A 300 6.60 9.58 -15.67
C PHE A 300 6.80 10.57 -14.51
N ARG A 301 6.94 10.07 -13.28
CA ARG A 301 7.18 10.92 -12.09
C ARG A 301 8.50 11.68 -12.22
N ASN A 302 9.57 11.01 -12.65
CA ASN A 302 10.86 11.67 -12.86
C ASN A 302 10.81 12.78 -13.91
N THR A 303 10.08 12.57 -15.02
CA THR A 303 9.90 13.58 -16.07
C THR A 303 9.11 14.79 -15.55
N LEU A 304 8.10 14.56 -14.71
CA LEU A 304 7.34 15.64 -14.07
C LEU A 304 8.19 16.44 -13.08
N HIS A 305 8.98 15.78 -12.24
CA HIS A 305 9.87 16.45 -11.30
C HIS A 305 10.98 17.27 -11.97
N GLN A 306 11.38 16.93 -13.20
CA GLN A 306 12.38 17.70 -13.96
C GLN A 306 11.81 19.00 -14.56
N HIS A 307 10.50 19.06 -14.82
CA HIS A 307 9.88 20.16 -15.54
C HIS A 307 9.04 21.10 -14.66
N PHE A 308 8.70 20.68 -13.45
CA PHE A 308 7.89 21.46 -12.52
C PHE A 308 8.63 21.67 -11.20
N SER A 309 8.44 22.85 -10.60
CA SER A 309 8.78 23.00 -9.18
C SER A 309 7.87 22.07 -8.36
N PRO A 310 8.32 21.56 -7.20
CA PRO A 310 7.51 20.68 -6.35
C PRO A 310 6.13 21.27 -6.01
N GLU A 311 6.05 22.58 -5.76
CA GLU A 311 4.81 23.28 -5.41
C GLU A 311 3.86 23.42 -6.60
N ARG A 312 4.40 23.59 -7.80
CA ARG A 312 3.63 23.67 -9.04
C ARG A 312 3.08 22.29 -9.41
N LEU A 313 3.89 21.25 -9.25
CA LEU A 313 3.47 19.86 -9.46
C LEU A 313 2.38 19.44 -8.46
N ASN A 314 2.57 19.72 -7.17
CA ASN A 314 1.60 19.38 -6.13
C ASN A 314 0.25 20.07 -6.38
N ARG A 315 0.24 21.36 -6.73
CA ARG A 315 -1.01 22.07 -7.08
C ARG A 315 -1.70 21.49 -8.32
N ALA A 316 -0.93 21.08 -9.33
CA ALA A 316 -1.48 20.45 -10.51
C ALA A 316 -2.10 19.08 -10.19
N MET A 317 -1.42 18.25 -9.40
CA MET A 317 -1.91 16.95 -8.94
C MET A 317 -3.13 17.09 -8.04
N GLU A 318 -3.14 18.05 -7.11
CA GLU A 318 -4.29 18.33 -6.26
C GLU A 318 -5.51 18.74 -7.08
N THR A 319 -5.31 19.58 -8.11
CA THR A 319 -6.39 20.01 -9.02
C THR A 319 -6.95 18.82 -9.82
N LEU A 320 -6.09 17.93 -10.31
CA LEU A 320 -6.48 16.72 -11.03
C LEU A 320 -7.20 15.71 -10.12
N ASN A 321 -6.73 15.53 -8.89
CA ASN A 321 -7.34 14.62 -7.92
C ASN A 321 -8.70 15.14 -7.44
N ARG A 322 -8.83 16.46 -7.21
CA ARG A 322 -10.07 17.08 -6.71
C ARG A 322 -11.19 17.05 -7.74
N TYR A 323 -10.89 17.26 -9.02
CA TYR A 323 -11.90 17.42 -10.06
C TYR A 323 -11.93 16.28 -11.09
N GLY A 324 -11.03 15.30 -10.97
CA GLY A 324 -10.85 14.23 -11.95
C GLY A 324 -10.06 14.68 -13.19
N PRO A 325 -9.64 13.75 -14.06
CA PRO A 325 -8.67 14.03 -15.12
C PRO A 325 -9.19 15.01 -16.20
N LYS A 326 -10.47 14.91 -16.61
CA LYS A 326 -11.03 15.79 -17.66
C LYS A 326 -11.30 17.21 -17.17
N GLU A 327 -12.03 17.36 -16.07
CA GLU A 327 -12.38 18.68 -15.50
C GLU A 327 -11.18 19.32 -14.79
N GLY A 328 -10.32 18.51 -14.16
CA GLY A 328 -9.05 18.95 -13.60
C GLY A 328 -8.11 19.51 -14.67
N LEU A 329 -7.95 18.85 -15.83
CA LEU A 329 -7.20 19.41 -16.96
C LEU A 329 -7.81 20.72 -17.47
N ARG A 330 -9.15 20.80 -17.56
CA ARG A 330 -9.83 22.03 -17.99
C ARG A 330 -9.50 23.20 -17.06
N ARG A 331 -9.57 22.99 -15.74
CA ARG A 331 -9.24 24.00 -14.72
C ARG A 331 -7.75 24.32 -14.69
N LEU A 332 -6.91 23.32 -14.93
CA LEU A 332 -5.46 23.51 -15.03
C LEU A 332 -5.11 24.35 -16.26
N LYS A 333 -5.84 24.23 -17.38
CA LYS A 333 -5.65 25.12 -18.55
C LYS A 333 -5.96 26.59 -18.24
N GLU A 334 -6.88 26.85 -17.31
CA GLU A 334 -7.25 28.20 -16.89
C GLU A 334 -6.23 28.80 -15.90
N SER A 335 -5.74 28.00 -14.95
CA SER A 335 -4.82 28.46 -13.90
C SER A 335 -3.34 28.35 -14.26
N ASP A 336 -2.96 27.32 -15.03
CA ASP A 336 -1.59 27.01 -15.44
C ASP A 336 -1.54 26.30 -16.81
N PRO A 337 -1.60 27.05 -17.92
CA PRO A 337 -1.71 26.51 -19.28
C PRO A 337 -0.53 25.63 -19.70
N GLU A 338 0.67 25.97 -19.22
CA GLU A 338 1.89 25.24 -19.54
C GLU A 338 1.91 23.87 -18.86
N ALA A 339 1.52 23.80 -17.58
CA ALA A 339 1.36 22.53 -16.88
C ALA A 339 0.31 21.66 -17.57
N ALA A 340 -0.85 22.23 -17.88
CA ALA A 340 -1.93 21.50 -18.54
C ALA A 340 -1.53 20.90 -19.89
N THR A 341 -0.77 21.64 -20.72
CA THR A 341 -0.28 21.13 -22.02
C THR A 341 0.62 19.90 -21.84
N ARG A 342 1.44 19.86 -20.80
CA ARG A 342 2.33 18.73 -20.50
C ARG A 342 1.55 17.53 -19.99
N PHE A 343 0.63 17.73 -19.04
CA PHE A 343 -0.25 16.68 -18.55
C PHE A 343 -1.14 16.11 -19.67
N GLU A 344 -1.63 16.95 -20.59
CA GLU A 344 -2.46 16.51 -21.72
C GLU A 344 -1.68 15.59 -22.66
N ARG A 345 -0.42 15.92 -23.01
CA ARG A 345 0.45 15.03 -23.81
C ARG A 345 0.73 13.69 -23.14
N LEU A 346 0.84 13.70 -21.82
CA LEU A 346 1.14 12.48 -21.06
C LEU A 346 -0.10 11.59 -20.86
N ILE A 347 -1.29 12.18 -20.74
CA ILE A 347 -2.57 11.46 -20.55
C ILE A 347 -3.15 10.98 -21.88
N GLN A 348 -2.85 11.67 -22.99
CA GLN A 348 -3.31 11.29 -24.34
C GLN A 348 -2.14 11.14 -25.34
N PRO A 349 -1.17 10.24 -25.08
CA PRO A 349 -0.01 10.08 -25.97
C PRO A 349 -0.38 9.63 -27.40
N ASP A 350 -1.53 8.97 -27.59
CA ASP A 350 -1.93 8.34 -28.86
C ASP A 350 -2.80 9.20 -29.79
N LYS A 351 -3.20 10.41 -29.37
CA LYS A 351 -4.09 11.25 -30.19
C LYS A 351 -3.38 12.06 -31.27
N GLU A 352 -2.06 12.18 -31.20
CA GLU A 352 -1.22 12.90 -32.18
C GLU A 352 -0.48 11.95 -33.17
N ARG A 353 -0.72 10.63 -33.09
CA ARG A 353 -0.08 9.61 -33.96
C ARG A 353 -0.99 9.00 -35.05
N ASN A 354 -2.18 9.56 -35.26
CA ASN A 354 -3.08 9.19 -36.37
C ASN A 354 -3.24 10.31 -37.39
#